data_AF-A0A7S1XZP8-F1
#
_entry.id   AF-A0A7S1XZP8-F1
#
_cell.length_a   1.000
_cell.length_b   1.000
_cell.length_c   1.000
_cell.angle_alpha   90.00
_cell.angle_beta   90.00
_cell.angle_gamma   90.00
#
_symmetry.space_group_name_H-M   'P 1'
#
loop_
_entity.id
_entity.type
_entity.pdbx_description
1 polymer ?
#
loop_
_entity_poly.entity_id
_entity_poly.type
_entity_poly.pdbx_seq_one_letter_code
_entity_poly.pdbx_strand_id
1 'polypeptide(L)'
;MPTLSPAGAVQRACNCLKCITSGTVPYHLMCVSIQLAFSGWHVVARVTMAEGANPLVFAAYREVISTALMYGLCFVKGYGLSGIHRSDVPRIIATGFFSFINVVGALVALSFVSADRFAVLQPTIPVWATLLSICVGIEPLRLLKLGAVLLAVVGAIVVEVGPEDSDQGMSAFDEYFGTLVTVAQCIATAVVLIL
;
A
#
# COMPACT_ATOMS: atom_id res chain seq x y z
N MET A 1 39.34 -30.37 -21.08
CA MET A 1 38.50 -29.45 -20.30
C MET A 1 38.65 -28.07 -20.91
N PRO A 2 37.63 -27.50 -21.60
CA PRO A 2 37.76 -26.19 -22.24
C PRO A 2 37.80 -25.10 -21.17
N THR A 3 38.86 -24.31 -21.20
CA THR A 3 39.11 -23.16 -20.33
C THR A 3 38.11 -22.04 -20.67
N LEU A 4 37.12 -21.83 -19.80
CA LEU A 4 36.21 -20.69 -19.88
C LEU A 4 37.02 -19.40 -19.69
N SER A 5 37.20 -18.66 -20.78
CA SER A 5 37.83 -17.33 -20.75
C SER A 5 37.00 -16.37 -19.89
N PRO A 6 37.61 -15.66 -18.91
CA PRO A 6 36.91 -14.78 -17.96
C PRO A 6 36.15 -13.62 -18.65
N ALA A 7 36.55 -13.24 -19.87
CA ALA A 7 35.86 -12.22 -20.66
C ALA A 7 34.44 -12.65 -21.11
N GLY A 8 34.22 -13.95 -21.35
CA GLY A 8 32.92 -14.47 -21.81
C GLY A 8 31.87 -14.55 -20.69
N ALA A 9 32.30 -14.74 -19.44
CA ALA A 9 31.42 -14.79 -18.28
C ALA A 9 30.89 -13.40 -17.88
N VAL A 10 31.75 -12.38 -17.93
CA VAL A 10 31.38 -10.97 -17.67
C VAL A 10 30.40 -10.46 -18.72
N GLN A 11 30.64 -10.76 -20.00
CA GLN A 11 29.74 -10.35 -21.09
C GLN A 11 28.34 -10.97 -20.97
N ARG A 12 28.24 -12.23 -20.55
CA ARG A 12 26.96 -12.91 -20.29
C ARG A 12 26.23 -12.35 -19.08
N ALA A 13 26.95 -12.01 -18.01
CA ALA A 13 26.37 -11.35 -16.83
C ALA A 13 25.83 -9.95 -17.17
N CYS A 14 26.58 -9.14 -17.93
CA CYS A 14 26.12 -7.82 -18.39
C CYS A 14 24.90 -7.89 -19.32
N ASN A 15 24.83 -8.89 -20.20
CA ASN A 15 23.66 -9.08 -21.07
C ASN A 15 22.44 -9.61 -20.30
N CYS A 16 22.63 -10.44 -19.27
CA CYS A 16 21.56 -10.89 -18.39
C CYS A 16 21.04 -9.73 -17.51
N LEU A 17 21.95 -8.89 -16.99
CA LEU A 17 21.58 -7.65 -16.28
C LEU A 17 20.79 -6.72 -17.19
N LYS A 18 21.26 -6.47 -18.43
CA LYS A 18 20.53 -5.64 -19.40
C LYS A 18 19.16 -6.22 -19.77
N CYS A 19 18.99 -7.53 -19.89
CA CYS A 19 17.67 -8.15 -20.10
C CYS A 19 16.73 -7.96 -18.89
N ILE A 20 17.26 -8.09 -17.66
CA ILE A 20 16.49 -7.81 -16.44
C ILE A 20 16.13 -6.31 -16.36
N THR A 21 17.03 -5.41 -16.78
CA THR A 21 16.83 -3.95 -16.71
C THR A 21 15.89 -3.43 -17.81
N SER A 22 15.96 -4.01 -19.02
CA SER A 22 15.15 -3.62 -20.17
C SER A 22 13.67 -3.96 -20.01
N GLY A 23 13.35 -4.98 -19.18
CA GLY A 23 11.98 -5.30 -18.77
C GLY A 23 11.50 -4.53 -17.53
N THR A 24 12.38 -3.86 -16.77
CA THR A 24 12.03 -3.20 -15.50
C THR A 24 11.70 -1.71 -15.59
N VAL A 25 12.12 -1.04 -16.66
CA VAL A 25 11.72 0.35 -16.95
C VAL A 25 10.19 0.55 -16.88
N PRO A 26 9.33 -0.29 -17.49
CA PRO A 26 7.88 -0.10 -17.37
C PRO A 26 7.37 -0.29 -15.94
N TYR A 27 7.95 -1.20 -15.14
CA TYR A 27 7.54 -1.41 -13.75
C TYR A 27 7.93 -0.22 -12.87
N HIS A 28 9.14 0.32 -13.04
CA HIS A 28 9.57 1.52 -12.32
C HIS A 28 8.70 2.72 -12.69
N LEU A 29 8.38 2.88 -13.98
CA LEU A 29 7.53 3.96 -14.46
C LEU A 29 6.09 3.84 -13.91
N MET A 30 5.58 2.61 -13.77
CA MET A 30 4.30 2.33 -13.12
C MET A 30 4.33 2.62 -11.60
N CYS A 31 5.40 2.25 -10.89
CA CYS A 31 5.53 2.57 -9.47
C CYS A 31 5.60 4.09 -9.23
N VAL A 32 6.36 4.81 -10.06
CA VAL A 32 6.45 6.28 -9.99
C VAL A 32 5.11 6.93 -10.30
N SER A 33 4.39 6.47 -11.32
CA SER A 33 3.07 7.03 -11.65
C SER A 33 2.04 6.81 -10.54
N ILE A 34 2.05 5.64 -9.91
CA ILE A 34 1.21 5.34 -8.74
C ILE A 34 1.56 6.27 -7.58
N GLN A 35 2.85 6.48 -7.28
CA GLN A 35 3.28 7.37 -6.19
C GLN A 35 2.90 8.83 -6.44
N LEU A 36 2.99 9.30 -7.68
CA LEU A 36 2.51 10.63 -8.05
C LEU A 36 0.99 10.76 -7.89
N ALA A 37 0.24 9.73 -8.28
CA ALA A 37 -1.22 9.71 -8.10
C ALA A 37 -1.60 9.72 -6.60
N PHE A 38 -0.90 8.95 -5.77
CA PHE A 38 -1.10 8.97 -4.31
C PHE A 38 -0.75 10.33 -3.70
N SER A 39 0.37 10.93 -4.09
CA SER A 39 0.77 12.26 -3.59
C SER A 39 -0.25 13.32 -3.98
N GLY A 40 -0.70 13.33 -5.25
CA GLY A 40 -1.75 14.24 -5.72
C GLY A 40 -3.05 14.06 -4.94
N TRP A 41 -3.45 12.81 -4.68
CA TRP A 41 -4.61 12.52 -3.84
C TRP A 41 -4.50 13.11 -2.43
N HIS A 42 -3.35 12.96 -1.77
CA HIS A 42 -3.12 13.53 -0.44
C HIS A 42 -3.21 15.05 -0.43
N VAL A 43 -2.73 15.73 -1.48
CA VAL A 43 -2.85 17.20 -1.61
C VAL A 43 -4.31 17.62 -1.79
N VAL A 44 -5.03 16.98 -2.71
CA VAL A 44 -6.46 17.29 -2.94
C VAL A 44 -7.27 17.04 -1.66
N ALA A 45 -7.03 15.91 -0.99
CA ALA A 45 -7.68 15.59 0.28
C ALA A 45 -7.45 16.68 1.33
N ARG A 46 -6.21 17.18 1.47
CA ARG A 46 -5.87 18.25 2.43
C ARG A 46 -6.62 19.56 2.12
N VAL A 47 -6.70 19.96 0.85
CA VAL A 47 -7.42 21.17 0.43
C VAL A 47 -8.92 21.04 0.67
N THR A 48 -9.51 19.91 0.27
CA THR A 48 -10.95 19.64 0.44
C THR A 48 -11.35 19.57 1.92
N MET A 49 -10.48 19.05 2.80
CA MET A 49 -10.69 19.05 4.25
C MET A 49 -10.60 20.46 4.85
N ALA A 50 -9.71 21.31 4.34
CA ALA A 50 -9.59 22.69 4.80
C ALA A 50 -10.85 23.52 4.49
N GLU A 51 -11.58 23.17 3.42
CA GLU A 51 -12.86 23.77 3.06
C GLU A 51 -14.07 23.18 3.84
N GLY A 52 -13.84 22.24 4.77
CA GLY A 52 -14.87 21.67 5.63
C GLY A 52 -15.71 20.56 4.98
N ALA A 53 -15.27 19.99 3.85
CA ALA A 53 -15.98 18.89 3.21
C ALA A 53 -15.89 17.58 4.02
N ASN A 54 -16.96 16.77 3.98
CA ASN A 54 -17.00 15.53 4.74
C ASN A 54 -16.03 14.47 4.13
N PRO A 55 -15.07 13.95 4.92
CA PRO A 55 -14.11 12.93 4.50
C PRO A 55 -14.73 11.70 3.84
N LEU A 56 -15.90 11.28 4.34
CA LEU A 56 -16.59 10.07 3.92
C LEU A 56 -17.10 10.19 2.50
N VAL A 57 -17.65 11.36 2.16
CA VAL A 57 -18.18 11.64 0.81
C VAL A 57 -17.03 11.65 -0.20
N PHE A 58 -15.90 12.24 0.17
CA PHE A 58 -14.71 12.28 -0.69
C PHE A 58 -14.14 10.87 -0.93
N ALA A 59 -14.04 10.05 0.12
CA ALA A 59 -13.61 8.65 -0.01
C ALA A 59 -14.59 7.82 -0.86
N ALA A 60 -15.90 8.01 -0.67
CA ALA A 60 -16.91 7.33 -1.46
C ALA A 60 -16.83 7.69 -2.95
N TYR A 61 -16.64 8.97 -3.29
CA TYR A 61 -16.44 9.39 -4.68
C TYR A 61 -15.22 8.70 -5.30
N ARG A 62 -14.11 8.55 -4.57
CA ARG A 62 -12.92 7.84 -5.06
C ARG A 62 -13.23 6.39 -5.45
N GLU A 63 -13.90 5.64 -4.56
CA GLU A 63 -14.22 4.23 -4.79
C GLU A 63 -15.20 4.05 -5.95
N VAL A 64 -16.20 4.94 -6.06
CA VAL A 64 -17.17 4.92 -7.16
C VAL A 64 -16.50 5.24 -8.49
N ILE A 65 -15.66 6.29 -8.55
CA ILE A 65 -14.94 6.67 -9.77
C ILE A 65 -13.97 5.56 -10.19
N SER A 66 -13.22 4.99 -9.24
CA SER A 66 -12.31 3.87 -9.48
C SER A 66 -13.05 2.66 -10.05
N THR A 67 -14.19 2.28 -9.44
CA THR A 67 -15.03 1.18 -9.90
C THR A 67 -15.59 1.44 -11.29
N ALA A 68 -16.06 2.65 -11.58
CA ALA A 68 -16.58 3.04 -12.89
C ALA A 68 -15.49 3.00 -13.97
N LEU A 69 -14.29 3.50 -13.66
CA LEU A 69 -13.14 3.45 -14.57
C LEU A 69 -12.68 2.01 -14.83
N MET A 70 -12.56 1.19 -13.80
CA MET A 70 -12.24 -0.24 -13.92
C MET A 70 -13.27 -0.97 -14.79
N TYR A 71 -14.56 -0.74 -14.53
CA TYR A 71 -15.65 -1.34 -15.31
C TYR A 71 -15.61 -0.87 -16.78
N GLY A 72 -15.40 0.42 -17.02
CA GLY A 72 -15.27 0.99 -18.37
C GLY A 72 -14.06 0.42 -19.12
N LEU A 73 -12.91 0.26 -18.46
CA LEU A 73 -11.72 -0.37 -19.05
C LEU A 73 -11.96 -1.84 -19.38
N CYS A 74 -12.65 -2.58 -18.51
CA CYS A 74 -13.04 -3.97 -18.80
C CYS A 74 -13.94 -4.05 -20.04
N PHE A 75 -14.90 -3.12 -20.17
CA PHE A 75 -15.79 -3.05 -21.34
C PHE A 75 -15.02 -2.74 -22.63
N VAL A 76 -14.13 -1.74 -22.62
CA VAL A 76 -13.33 -1.35 -23.80
C VAL A 76 -12.36 -2.46 -24.24
N LYS A 77 -11.78 -3.19 -23.28
CA LYS A 77 -10.88 -4.31 -23.58
C LYS A 77 -11.59 -5.62 -23.90
N GLY A 78 -12.93 -5.66 -23.85
CA GLY A 78 -13.71 -6.86 -24.13
C GLY A 78 -13.55 -7.97 -23.09
N TYR A 79 -13.08 -7.64 -21.87
CA TYR A 79 -13.04 -8.61 -20.78
C TYR A 79 -14.47 -8.81 -20.26
N GLY A 80 -15.09 -9.93 -20.64
CA GLY A 80 -16.38 -10.32 -20.09
C GLY A 80 -16.25 -10.68 -18.61
N LEU A 81 -17.30 -10.40 -17.82
CA LEU A 81 -17.45 -10.87 -16.42
C LEU A 81 -17.44 -12.41 -16.30
N SER A 82 -17.38 -13.11 -17.43
CA SER A 82 -17.46 -14.56 -17.59
C SER A 82 -16.21 -15.33 -17.15
N GLY A 83 -15.16 -14.64 -16.70
CA GLY A 83 -13.94 -15.25 -16.15
C GLY A 83 -13.96 -15.49 -14.63
N ILE A 84 -15.01 -15.07 -13.91
CA ILE A 84 -15.11 -15.26 -12.46
C ILE A 84 -15.53 -16.71 -12.18
N HIS A 85 -14.58 -17.52 -11.72
CA HIS A 85 -14.90 -18.86 -11.22
C HIS A 85 -15.68 -18.70 -9.90
N ARG A 86 -16.70 -19.53 -9.66
CA ARG A 86 -17.50 -19.45 -8.42
C ARG A 86 -16.67 -19.68 -7.14
N SER A 87 -15.47 -20.24 -7.27
CA SER A 87 -14.47 -20.38 -6.20
C SER A 87 -13.84 -19.06 -5.77
N ASP A 88 -13.84 -18.04 -6.63
CA ASP A 88 -13.11 -16.80 -6.41
C ASP A 88 -14.02 -15.70 -5.83
N VAL A 89 -15.33 -15.91 -5.92
CA VAL A 89 -16.35 -15.07 -5.29
C VAL A 89 -16.11 -14.82 -3.79
N PRO A 90 -15.82 -15.83 -2.94
CA PRO A 90 -15.54 -15.57 -1.53
C PRO A 90 -14.28 -14.73 -1.30
N ARG A 91 -13.25 -14.87 -2.16
CA ARG A 91 -12.05 -14.00 -2.09
C ARG A 91 -12.39 -12.57 -2.48
N ILE A 92 -13.12 -12.37 -3.58
CA ILE A 92 -13.55 -11.04 -4.04
C ILE A 92 -14.41 -10.34 -2.98
N ILE A 93 -15.35 -11.06 -2.36
CA ILE A 93 -16.18 -10.51 -1.28
C ILE A 93 -15.33 -10.18 -0.05
N ALA A 94 -14.41 -11.07 0.35
CA ALA A 94 -13.49 -10.81 1.46
C ALA A 94 -12.62 -9.57 1.19
N THR A 95 -12.03 -9.46 0.00
CA THR A 95 -11.25 -8.29 -0.43
C THR A 95 -12.07 -7.01 -0.38
N GLY A 96 -13.32 -7.03 -0.85
CA GLY A 96 -14.24 -5.89 -0.75
C GLY A 96 -14.56 -5.51 0.69
N PHE A 97 -14.80 -6.50 1.57
CA PHE A 97 -15.08 -6.28 2.98
C PHE A 97 -13.88 -5.69 3.73
N PHE A 98 -12.69 -6.24 3.54
CA PHE A 98 -11.47 -5.70 4.14
C PHE A 98 -11.10 -4.33 3.57
N SER A 99 -11.39 -4.07 2.29
CA SER A 99 -11.23 -2.74 1.70
C SER A 99 -12.20 -1.72 2.30
N PHE A 100 -13.44 -2.13 2.60
CA PHE A 100 -14.39 -1.28 3.32
C PHE A 100 -13.90 -0.97 4.75
N ILE A 101 -13.42 -1.98 5.49
CA ILE A 101 -12.78 -1.77 6.81
C ILE A 101 -11.59 -0.83 6.71
N ASN A 102 -10.78 -0.96 5.65
CA ASN A 102 -9.65 -0.08 5.41
C ASN A 102 -10.09 1.39 5.23
N VAL A 103 -11.06 1.65 4.34
CA VAL A 103 -11.54 3.00 4.08
C VAL A 103 -12.25 3.60 5.29
N VAL A 104 -13.17 2.87 5.93
CA VAL A 104 -13.89 3.35 7.11
C VAL A 104 -12.95 3.49 8.30
N GLY A 105 -12.04 2.54 8.51
CA GLY A 105 -11.04 2.59 9.57
C GLY A 105 -10.11 3.80 9.42
N ALA A 106 -9.66 4.13 8.21
CA ALA A 106 -8.88 5.33 7.96
C ALA A 106 -9.66 6.62 8.30
N LEU A 107 -10.95 6.66 7.99
CA LEU A 107 -11.80 7.83 8.30
C LEU A 107 -12.06 8.00 9.80
N VAL A 108 -12.30 6.89 10.50
CA VAL A 108 -12.45 6.87 11.95
C VAL A 108 -11.13 7.30 12.59
N ALA A 109 -9.99 6.73 12.18
CA ALA A 109 -8.68 7.10 12.68
C ALA A 109 -8.38 8.59 12.49
N LEU A 110 -8.64 9.15 11.30
CA LEU A 110 -8.47 10.58 11.02
C LEU A 110 -9.40 11.50 11.82
N SER A 111 -10.49 10.96 12.39
CA SER A 111 -11.37 11.72 13.29
C SER A 111 -10.83 11.78 14.72
N PHE A 112 -9.93 10.86 15.10
CA PHE A 112 -9.35 10.73 16.43
C PHE A 112 -7.85 11.04 16.49
N VAL A 113 -7.15 11.07 15.36
CA VAL A 113 -5.70 11.26 15.25
C VAL A 113 -5.41 12.18 14.05
N SER A 114 -4.38 13.01 14.19
CA SER A 114 -3.91 13.93 13.16
C SER A 114 -3.40 13.18 11.91
N ALA A 115 -3.59 13.80 10.74
CA ALA A 115 -3.25 13.19 9.45
C ALA A 115 -1.74 12.89 9.26
N ASP A 116 -0.88 13.58 10.00
CA ASP A 116 0.56 13.34 10.03
C ASP A 116 0.88 11.99 10.67
N ARG A 117 0.37 11.71 11.87
CA ARG A 117 0.56 10.45 12.60
C ARG A 117 -0.04 9.26 11.87
N PHE A 118 -1.21 9.46 11.24
CA PHE A 118 -1.78 8.45 10.34
C PHE A 118 -0.80 8.14 9.18
N ALA A 119 -0.16 9.15 8.59
CA ALA A 119 0.81 8.95 7.52
C ALA A 119 2.10 8.24 7.99
N VAL A 120 2.56 8.50 9.23
CA VAL A 120 3.72 7.81 9.83
C VAL A 120 3.46 6.31 10.03
N LEU A 121 2.21 5.90 10.21
CA LEU A 121 1.84 4.50 10.40
C LEU A 121 1.65 3.73 9.07
N GLN A 122 1.45 4.39 7.94
CA GLN A 122 1.29 3.72 6.64
C GLN A 122 2.48 2.83 6.20
N PRO A 123 3.75 3.19 6.45
CA PRO A 123 4.91 2.33 6.19
C PRO A 123 4.90 1.01 6.97
N THR A 124 4.02 0.83 7.97
CA THR A 124 3.88 -0.44 8.69
C THR A 124 3.08 -1.49 7.92
N ILE A 125 2.31 -1.10 6.90
CA ILE A 125 1.54 -2.01 6.03
C ILE A 125 2.43 -3.11 5.42
N PRO A 126 3.58 -2.82 4.77
CA PRO A 126 4.47 -3.86 4.25
C PRO A 126 5.07 -4.76 5.33
N VAL A 127 5.18 -4.29 6.57
CA VAL A 127 5.63 -5.12 7.71
C VAL A 127 4.57 -6.15 8.06
N TRP A 128 3.32 -5.72 8.22
CA TRP A 128 2.19 -6.61 8.47
C TRP A 128 1.95 -7.57 7.30
N ALA A 129 2.06 -7.10 6.05
CA ALA A 129 1.93 -7.93 4.86
C ALA A 129 3.03 -8.99 4.80
N THR A 130 4.28 -8.63 5.10
CA THR A 130 5.38 -9.61 5.13
C THR A 130 5.16 -10.65 6.23
N LEU A 131 4.75 -10.22 7.43
CA LEU A 131 4.49 -11.11 8.56
C LEU A 131 3.35 -12.09 8.27
N LEU A 132 2.24 -11.60 7.72
CA LEU A 132 1.12 -12.45 7.33
C LEU A 132 1.49 -13.38 6.16
N SER A 133 2.25 -12.92 5.16
CA SER A 133 2.72 -13.77 4.05
C SER A 133 3.60 -14.93 4.53
N ILE A 134 4.40 -14.71 5.59
CA ILE A 134 5.18 -15.76 6.25
C ILE A 134 4.24 -16.72 7.00
N CYS A 135 3.28 -16.21 7.76
CA CYS A 135 2.31 -17.03 8.51
C CYS A 135 1.44 -17.91 7.61
N VAL A 136 1.02 -17.41 6.45
CA VAL A 136 0.24 -18.17 5.46
C VAL A 136 1.13 -19.16 4.69
N GLY A 137 2.46 -19.03 4.80
CA GLY A 137 3.42 -19.94 4.17
C GLY A 137 3.59 -19.72 2.66
N ILE A 138 3.18 -18.57 2.13
CA ILE A 138 3.25 -18.24 0.71
C ILE A 138 4.70 -17.90 0.30
N GLU A 139 5.50 -17.34 1.20
CA GLU A 139 6.87 -16.92 0.88
C GLU A 139 7.93 -17.40 1.88
N PRO A 140 9.15 -17.75 1.41
CA PRO A 140 10.27 -18.08 2.27
C PRO A 140 10.87 -16.83 2.95
N LEU A 141 11.28 -17.00 4.20
CA LEU A 141 12.03 -16.01 4.98
C LEU A 141 13.36 -15.72 4.31
N ARG A 142 13.50 -14.51 3.76
CA ARG A 142 14.74 -14.03 3.15
C ARG A 142 15.28 -12.84 3.94
N LEU A 143 16.58 -12.84 4.25
CA LEU A 143 17.23 -11.80 5.06
C LEU A 143 17.00 -10.38 4.52
N LEU A 144 16.85 -10.23 3.20
CA LEU A 144 16.50 -8.94 2.57
C LEU A 144 15.13 -8.40 3.00
N LYS A 145 14.13 -9.27 3.23
CA LYS A 145 12.81 -8.86 3.73
C LYS A 145 12.88 -8.44 5.18
N LEU A 146 13.64 -9.17 5.99
CA LEU A 146 13.89 -8.80 7.38
C LEU A 146 14.61 -7.43 7.46
N GLY A 147 15.60 -7.21 6.58
CA GLY A 147 16.26 -5.91 6.44
C GLY A 147 15.30 -4.79 6.02
N ALA A 148 14.40 -5.05 5.07
CA ALA A 148 13.38 -4.08 4.65
C ALA A 148 12.37 -3.76 5.76
N VAL A 149 11.95 -4.77 6.55
CA VAL A 149 11.07 -4.58 7.72
C VAL A 149 11.77 -3.73 8.79
N LEU A 150 13.02 -4.04 9.11
CA LEU A 150 13.80 -3.25 10.07
C LEU A 150 14.00 -1.81 9.58
N LEU A 151 14.30 -1.63 8.30
CA LEU A 151 14.44 -0.30 7.69
C LEU A 151 13.11 0.49 7.73
N ALA A 152 11.97 -0.17 7.53
CA ALA A 152 10.65 0.45 7.64
C ALA A 152 10.34 0.89 9.09
N VAL A 153 10.67 0.06 10.08
CA VAL A 153 10.51 0.40 11.51
C VAL A 153 11.41 1.57 11.90
N VAL A 154 12.68 1.55 11.46
CA VAL A 154 13.61 2.67 11.68
C VAL A 154 13.09 3.95 11.01
N GLY A 155 12.56 3.85 9.78
CA GLY A 155 11.94 4.97 9.08
C GLY A 155 10.77 5.58 9.85
N ALA A 156 9.90 4.74 10.42
CA ALA A 156 8.78 5.20 11.25
C ALA A 156 9.26 5.95 12.51
N ILE A 157 10.24 5.38 13.23
CA ILE A 157 10.81 6.01 14.44
C ILE A 157 11.47 7.35 14.10
N VAL A 158 12.21 7.45 12.99
CA VAL A 158 12.88 8.69 12.57
C VAL A 158 11.85 9.80 12.26
N VAL A 159 10.71 9.45 11.68
CA VAL A 159 9.65 10.43 11.38
C VAL A 159 8.93 10.88 12.65
N GLU A 160 8.73 9.98 13.61
CA GLU A 160 8.11 10.30 14.92
C GLU A 160 9.01 11.18 15.81
N VAL A 161 10.34 11.05 15.70
CA VAL A 161 11.31 11.86 16.47
C VAL A 161 11.53 13.26 15.87
N GLY A 162 10.85 13.60 14.76
CA GLY A 162 10.81 14.97 14.24
C GLY A 162 10.26 15.95 15.28
N PRO A 163 10.62 17.25 15.22
CA PRO A 163 10.10 18.23 16.18
C PRO A 163 8.58 18.36 16.00
N GLU A 164 7.82 17.70 16.88
CA GLU A 164 6.39 17.94 17.04
C GLU A 164 6.22 19.31 17.70
N ASP A 165 5.73 20.29 16.93
CA ASP A 165 5.09 21.45 17.53
C ASP A 165 3.87 20.94 18.29
N SER A 166 3.90 21.20 19.58
CA SER A 166 3.02 20.63 20.60
C SER A 166 1.65 21.27 20.50
N ASP A 167 0.73 20.64 19.76
CA ASP A 167 -0.66 21.07 19.77
C ASP A 167 -1.42 20.43 20.94
N GLN A 168 -1.76 21.31 21.86
CA GLN A 168 -2.48 21.10 23.11
C GLN A 168 -3.95 20.76 22.82
N GLY A 169 -4.46 19.65 23.37
CA GLY A 169 -5.91 19.50 23.58
C GLY A 169 -6.56 18.14 23.33
N MET A 170 -5.86 17.14 22.81
CA MET A 170 -6.44 15.80 22.59
C MET A 170 -6.28 14.93 23.84
N SER A 171 -7.35 14.24 24.28
CA SER A 171 -7.26 13.30 25.40
C SER A 171 -6.45 12.07 24.98
N ALA A 172 -5.49 11.63 25.81
CA ALA A 172 -4.62 10.47 25.52
C ALA A 172 -5.39 9.18 25.15
N PHE A 173 -6.66 9.08 25.57
CA PHE A 173 -7.56 8.00 25.21
C PHE A 173 -7.98 8.02 23.72
N ASP A 174 -8.27 9.20 23.17
CA ASP A 174 -8.65 9.36 21.76
C ASP A 174 -7.46 9.04 20.84
N GLU A 175 -6.27 9.45 21.26
CA GLU A 175 -5.01 9.18 20.58
C GLU A 175 -4.67 7.67 20.54
N TYR A 176 -4.82 6.99 21.67
CA TYR A 176 -4.63 5.54 21.76
C TYR A 176 -5.67 4.78 20.92
N PHE A 177 -6.92 5.22 20.94
CA PHE A 177 -7.99 4.63 20.15
C PHE A 177 -7.75 4.81 18.65
N GLY A 178 -7.38 6.00 18.18
CA GLY A 178 -7.06 6.24 16.77
C GLY A 178 -5.83 5.46 16.30
N THR A 179 -4.83 5.26 17.16
CA THR A 179 -3.66 4.41 16.87
C THR A 179 -4.08 2.94 16.70
N LEU A 180 -4.90 2.40 17.59
CA LEU A 180 -5.43 1.04 17.47
C LEU A 180 -6.25 0.85 16.19
N VAL A 181 -7.11 1.81 15.85
CA VAL A 181 -7.91 1.77 14.62
C VAL A 181 -7.00 1.81 13.38
N THR A 182 -5.93 2.60 13.41
CA THR A 182 -4.94 2.65 12.31
C THR A 182 -4.19 1.32 12.16
N VAL A 183 -3.77 0.70 13.26
CA VAL A 183 -3.14 -0.63 13.23
C VAL A 183 -4.10 -1.68 12.68
N ALA A 184 -5.37 -1.67 13.10
CA ALA A 184 -6.38 -2.56 12.57
C ALA A 184 -6.60 -2.37 11.05
N GLN A 185 -6.59 -1.12 10.58
CA GLN A 185 -6.66 -0.77 9.17
C GLN A 185 -5.43 -1.24 8.37
N CYS A 186 -4.22 -1.10 8.93
CA CYS A 186 -3.00 -1.63 8.32
C CYS A 186 -3.03 -3.15 8.16
N ILE A 187 -3.54 -3.87 9.17
CA ILE A 187 -3.70 -5.33 9.12
C ILE A 187 -4.74 -5.72 8.07
N ALA A 188 -5.90 -5.04 8.03
CA ALA A 188 -6.92 -5.28 7.00
C ALA A 188 -6.36 -5.07 5.58
N THR A 189 -5.56 -4.02 5.39
CA THR A 189 -4.88 -3.74 4.10
C THR A 189 -3.86 -4.82 3.76
N ALA A 190 -3.11 -5.31 4.75
CA ALA A 190 -2.16 -6.40 4.55
C ALA A 190 -2.85 -7.71 4.16
N VAL A 191 -4.02 -8.01 4.74
CA VAL A 191 -4.83 -9.18 4.35
C VAL A 191 -5.35 -9.06 2.92
N VAL A 192 -5.78 -7.87 2.49
CA VAL A 192 -6.17 -7.59 1.10
C VAL A 192 -5.04 -7.85 0.11
N LEU A 193 -3.79 -7.58 0.49
CA LEU A 193 -2.63 -7.84 -0.37
C LEU A 193 -2.29 -9.33 -0.53
N ILE A 194 -2.79 -10.19 0.37
CA ILE A 194 -2.45 -11.62 0.42
C ILE A 194 -3.54 -12.51 -0.18
N LEU A 195 -4.81 -12.10 -0.10
CA LEU A 195 -5.97 -12.83 -0.63
C LEU A 195 -6.01 -12.87 -2.16
#